data_AF-A0A2T6MYT1-F1
#
_entry.id   AF-A0A2T6MYT1-F1
#
_cell.length_a   1.000
_cell.length_b   1.000
_cell.length_c   1.000
_cell.angle_alpha   90.00
_cell.angle_beta   90.00
_cell.angle_gamma   90.00
#
_symmetry.space_group_name_H-M   'P 1'
#
loop_
_entity.id
_entity.type
_entity.pdbx_description
1 polymer ?
#
loop_
_entity_poly.entity_id
_entity_poly.type
_entity_poly.pdbx_seq_one_letter_code
_entity_poly.pdbx_strand_id
1 'polypeptide(L)'
;MVFWILYLLLMVVPLLVVFKRKNYLTFLFTFLPFLMYAIYDVQSECIATNNSSEACVWGYLQYIYAAVFGSVFYLLVSAAQFLITKLRAKSSDAETRI
;
A
#
# COMPACT_ATOMS: atom_id res chain seq x y z
N MET A 1 14.89 -13.81 -11.58
CA MET A 1 15.20 -13.68 -10.13
C MET A 1 14.99 -12.27 -9.59
N VAL A 2 15.50 -11.22 -10.26
CA VAL A 2 15.38 -9.83 -9.81
C VAL A 2 13.93 -9.36 -9.57
N PHE A 3 12.99 -9.73 -10.45
CA PHE A 3 11.57 -9.41 -10.29
C PHE A 3 10.97 -9.91 -8.96
N TRP A 4 11.24 -11.17 -8.62
CA TRP A 4 10.75 -11.79 -7.38
C TRP A 4 11.35 -11.14 -6.12
N ILE A 5 12.60 -10.70 -6.19
CA ILE A 5 13.27 -10.00 -5.08
C ILE A 5 12.64 -8.61 -4.87
N LEU A 6 12.39 -7.87 -5.95
CA LEU A 6 11.71 -6.58 -5.91
C LEU A 6 10.29 -6.72 -5.32
N TYR A 7 9.56 -7.75 -5.73
CA TYR A 7 8.23 -8.04 -5.20
C TYR A 7 8.26 -8.31 -3.69
N LEU A 8 9.18 -9.16 -3.23
CA LEU A 8 9.37 -9.43 -1.79
C LEU A 8 9.70 -8.16 -1.00
N LEU A 9 10.57 -7.31 -1.53
CA LEU A 9 10.92 -6.03 -0.90
C LEU A 9 9.70 -5.11 -0.79
N LEU A 10 8.89 -5.02 -1.84
CA LEU A 10 7.66 -4.20 -1.83
C LEU A 10 6.61 -4.72 -0.85
N MET A 11 6.66 -5.97 -0.42
CA MET A 11 5.76 -6.50 0.62
C MET A 11 6.35 -6.34 2.03
N VAL A 12 7.65 -6.59 2.18
CA VAL A 12 8.31 -6.61 3.50
C VAL A 12 8.65 -5.21 4.00
N VAL A 13 9.09 -4.31 3.13
CA VAL A 13 9.50 -2.95 3.52
C VAL A 13 8.35 -2.14 4.13
N PRO A 14 7.13 -2.11 3.56
CA PRO A 14 5.98 -1.48 4.19
C PRO A 14 5.71 -2.00 5.59
N LEU A 15 5.73 -3.33 5.79
CA LEU A 15 5.51 -3.95 7.10
C LEU A 15 6.55 -3.47 8.12
N LEU A 16 7.84 -3.45 7.74
CA LEU A 16 8.90 -2.94 8.60
C LEU A 16 8.69 -1.46 8.97
N VAL A 17 8.26 -0.62 8.02
CA VAL A 17 7.95 0.79 8.26
C VAL A 17 6.76 0.93 9.21
N VAL A 18 5.71 0.12 9.05
CA VAL A 18 4.56 0.08 9.94
C VAL A 18 4.98 -0.24 11.37
N PHE A 19 5.76 -1.31 11.58
CA PHE A 19 6.24 -1.69 12.91
C PHE A 19 7.13 -0.63 13.54
N LYS A 20 8.06 -0.04 12.76
CA LYS A 20 9.00 0.97 13.27
C LYS A 20 8.33 2.30 13.59
N ARG A 21 7.39 2.76 12.76
CA ARG A 21 6.69 4.05 12.91
C ARG A 21 5.38 3.93 13.69
N LYS A 22 4.93 2.71 14.00
CA LYS A 22 3.62 2.38 14.58
C LYS A 22 2.45 3.02 13.81
N ASN A 23 2.59 3.19 12.51
CA ASN A 23 1.64 3.93 11.67
C ASN A 23 0.58 3.00 11.05
N TYR A 24 -0.07 2.20 11.91
CA TYR A 24 -1.02 1.15 11.50
C TYR A 24 -2.27 1.73 10.85
N LEU A 25 -2.74 2.89 11.33
CA LEU A 25 -3.93 3.55 10.76
C LEU A 25 -3.68 4.00 9.32
N THR A 26 -2.55 4.67 9.06
CA THR A 26 -2.21 5.08 7.68
C THR A 26 -2.08 3.84 6.79
N PHE A 27 -1.44 2.77 7.26
CA PHE A 27 -1.36 1.52 6.51
C PHE A 27 -2.74 0.96 6.17
N LEU A 28 -3.62 0.86 7.16
CA LEU A 28 -4.99 0.38 6.97
C LEU A 28 -5.72 1.24 5.92
N PHE A 29 -5.71 2.56 6.06
CA PHE A 29 -6.38 3.45 5.11
C PHE A 29 -5.76 3.44 3.71
N THR A 30 -4.46 3.20 3.58
CA THR A 30 -3.80 3.13 2.27
C THR A 30 -3.91 1.76 1.61
N PHE A 31 -4.07 0.68 2.36
CA PHE A 31 -4.00 -0.68 1.83
C PHE A 31 -5.39 -1.32 1.69
N LEU A 32 -6.28 -1.07 2.66
CA LEU A 32 -7.64 -1.62 2.70
C LEU A 32 -8.49 -1.26 1.46
N PRO A 33 -8.47 -0.01 0.93
CA PRO A 33 -9.30 0.33 -0.22
C PRO A 33 -8.90 -0.44 -1.49
N PHE A 34 -7.59 -0.62 -1.72
CA PHE A 34 -7.10 -1.36 -2.87
C PHE A 34 -7.41 -2.85 -2.77
N LEU A 35 -7.33 -3.41 -1.55
CA LEU A 35 -7.71 -4.80 -1.31
C LEU A 35 -9.22 -5.01 -1.52
N MET A 36 -10.06 -4.11 -0.98
CA MET A 36 -11.51 -4.14 -1.17
C MET A 36 -11.90 -4.03 -2.64
N TYR A 37 -11.23 -3.13 -3.38
CA TYR A 37 -11.43 -2.97 -4.81
C TYR A 37 -11.12 -4.27 -5.57
N ALA A 38 -9.97 -4.90 -5.31
CA ALA A 38 -9.61 -6.16 -5.95
C ALA A 38 -10.59 -7.31 -5.61
N ILE A 39 -11.05 -7.40 -4.36
CA ILE A 39 -12.06 -8.40 -3.97
C ILE A 39 -13.36 -8.17 -4.76
N TYR A 40 -13.82 -6.92 -4.82
CA TYR A 40 -15.06 -6.57 -5.51
C TYR A 40 -14.96 -6.84 -7.02
N ASP A 41 -13.84 -6.46 -7.63
CA ASP A 41 -13.58 -6.65 -9.06
C ASP A 41 -13.64 -8.15 -9.42
N VAL A 42 -12.85 -8.98 -8.73
CA VAL A 42 -12.84 -10.44 -8.91
C VAL A 42 -14.23 -11.04 -8.70
N GLN A 43 -14.94 -10.67 -7.63
CA GLN A 43 -16.28 -11.22 -7.37
C GLN A 43 -17.27 -10.82 -8.46
N SER A 44 -17.26 -9.57 -8.90
CA SER A 44 -18.16 -9.07 -9.93
C SER A 44 -17.95 -9.81 -11.26
N GLU A 45 -16.69 -10.05 -11.64
CA GLU A 45 -16.33 -10.79 -12.83
C GLU A 45 -16.72 -12.28 -12.73
N CYS A 46 -16.47 -12.92 -11.59
CA CYS A 46 -16.85 -14.32 -11.35
C CYS A 46 -18.36 -14.54 -11.44
N ILE A 47 -19.16 -13.62 -10.87
CA ILE A 47 -20.63 -13.70 -10.90
C ILE A 47 -21.14 -13.45 -12.32
N ALA A 48 -20.56 -12.49 -13.05
CA ALA A 48 -21.00 -12.14 -14.40
C ALA A 48 -20.72 -13.24 -15.45
N THR A 49 -19.64 -14.02 -15.26
CA THR A 49 -19.20 -15.02 -16.25
C THR A 49 -19.43 -16.48 -15.84
N ASN A 50 -20.26 -16.72 -14.80
CA ASN A 50 -20.73 -18.05 -14.42
C ASN A 50 -19.57 -19.04 -14.12
N ASN A 51 -18.74 -18.72 -13.10
CA ASN A 51 -17.69 -19.53 -12.45
C ASN A 51 -16.66 -20.31 -13.31
N SER A 52 -16.75 -20.25 -14.63
CA SER A 52 -15.96 -21.03 -15.59
C SER A 52 -14.98 -20.16 -16.39
N SER A 53 -15.03 -18.83 -16.19
CA SER A 53 -14.12 -17.87 -16.79
C SER A 53 -12.75 -17.91 -16.13
N GLU A 54 -11.71 -17.87 -16.96
CA GLU A 54 -10.32 -17.69 -16.58
C GLU A 54 -10.15 -16.51 -15.60
N ALA A 55 -10.93 -15.44 -15.69
CA ALA A 55 -10.87 -14.31 -14.75
C ALA A 55 -11.04 -14.74 -13.28
N CYS A 56 -11.88 -15.74 -13.00
CA CYS A 56 -12.08 -16.26 -11.64
C CYS A 56 -10.88 -17.09 -11.14
N VAL A 57 -10.14 -17.73 -12.06
CA VAL A 57 -8.93 -18.51 -11.78
C VAL A 57 -7.69 -17.60 -11.67
N TRP A 58 -7.62 -16.54 -12.47
CA TRP A 58 -6.51 -15.59 -12.53
C TRP A 58 -6.67 -14.38 -11.62
N GLY A 59 -7.74 -14.29 -10.84
CA GLY A 59 -7.98 -13.22 -9.85
C GLY A 59 -6.82 -13.01 -8.88
N TYR A 60 -5.94 -14.01 -8.68
CA TYR A 60 -4.70 -13.88 -7.93
C TYR A 60 -3.78 -12.75 -8.45
N LEU A 61 -3.77 -12.45 -9.75
CA LEU A 61 -3.00 -11.32 -10.30
C LEU A 61 -3.57 -9.97 -9.86
N GLN A 62 -4.88 -9.81 -9.85
CA GLN A 62 -5.52 -8.57 -9.37
C GLN A 62 -5.19 -8.32 -7.88
N TYR A 63 -5.19 -9.36 -7.05
CA TYR A 63 -4.74 -9.26 -5.66
C TYR A 63 -3.26 -8.87 -5.54
N ILE A 64 -2.39 -9.44 -6.38
CA ILE A 64 -0.97 -9.10 -6.43
C ILE A 64 -0.78 -7.62 -6.82
N TYR A 65 -1.48 -7.14 -7.84
CA TYR A 65 -1.41 -5.74 -8.26
C TYR A 65 -1.91 -4.80 -7.16
N ALA A 66 -3.05 -5.10 -6.54
CA ALA A 66 -3.59 -4.30 -5.44
C ALA A 66 -2.62 -4.23 -4.25
N ALA A 67 -1.96 -5.35 -3.91
CA ALA A 67 -0.98 -5.37 -2.84
C ALA A 67 0.27 -4.54 -3.19
N VAL A 68 0.78 -4.62 -4.42
CA VAL A 68 1.93 -3.83 -4.87
C VAL A 68 1.59 -2.34 -4.88
N PHE A 69 0.45 -1.95 -5.46
CA PHE A 69 0.02 -0.55 -5.49
C PHE A 69 -0.24 0.00 -4.09
N GLY A 70 -0.93 -0.76 -3.23
CA GLY A 70 -1.18 -0.38 -1.83
C GLY A 70 0.13 -0.18 -1.06
N SER A 71 1.10 -1.08 -1.23
CA SER A 71 2.43 -0.97 -0.63
C SER A 71 3.20 0.26 -1.08
N VAL A 72 3.24 0.54 -2.39
CA VAL A 72 3.92 1.71 -2.95
C VAL A 72 3.25 3.00 -2.46
N PHE A 73 1.92 3.05 -2.50
CA PHE A 73 1.15 4.20 -2.04
C PHE A 73 1.38 4.48 -0.56
N TYR A 74 1.38 3.44 0.29
CA TYR A 74 1.70 3.56 1.71
C TYR A 74 3.10 4.16 1.95
N LEU A 75 4.12 3.69 1.22
CA LEU A 75 5.48 4.18 1.36
C LEU A 75 5.59 5.66 0.95
N LEU A 76 4.91 6.06 -0.12
CA LEU A 76 4.86 7.46 -0.56
C LEU A 76 4.20 8.37 0.49
N VAL A 77 3.03 7.98 1.00
CA VAL A 77 2.32 8.74 2.05
C VAL A 77 3.18 8.82 3.31
N SER A 78 3.80 7.72 3.72
CA SER A 78 4.69 7.69 4.89
C SER A 78 5.93 8.58 4.71
N ALA A 79 6.52 8.60 3.52
CA ALA A 79 7.64 9.48 3.20
C ALA A 79 7.23 10.96 3.21
N ALA A 80 6.06 11.29 2.65
CA ALA A 80 5.51 12.64 2.67
C ALA A 80 5.22 13.11 4.10
N GLN A 81 4.58 12.28 4.93
CA GLN A 81 4.34 12.58 6.35
C GLN A 81 5.66 12.82 7.10
N PHE A 82 6.70 12.04 6.81
CA PHE A 82 8.02 12.25 7.39
C PHE A 82 8.69 13.55 6.94
N LEU A 83 8.60 13.91 5.66
CA LEU A 83 9.14 15.17 5.14
C LEU A 83 8.43 16.38 5.76
N ILE A 84 7.10 16.35 5.82
CA ILE A 84 6.29 17.43 6.40
C ILE A 84 6.64 17.64 7.88
N THR A 85 6.77 16.56 8.65
CA THR A 85 7.15 16.64 10.08
C THR A 85 8.56 17.19 10.25
N LYS A 86 9.52 16.77 9.42
CA LYS A 86 10.89 17.33 9.41
C LYS A 86 10.92 18.82 9.08
N LEU A 87 10.14 19.27 8.10
CA LEU A 87 10.07 20.67 7.70
C LEU A 87 9.42 21.54 8.79
N ARG A 88 8.31 21.08 9.40
CA ARG A 88 7.67 21.78 10.52
C ARG A 88 8.56 21.86 11.76
N ALA A 89 9.30 20.81 12.08
CA ALA A 89 10.25 20.84 13.19
C ALA A 89 11.35 21.90 12.95
N LYS A 90 11.87 21.98 11.73
CA LYS A 90 12.90 22.96 11.36
C LYS A 90 12.39 24.41 11.38
N SER A 91 11.13 24.65 11.00
CA SER A 91 10.53 25.99 11.09
C SER A 91 10.27 26.39 12.55
N SER A 92 9.77 25.45 13.37
CA SER A 92 9.51 25.69 14.80
C SER A 92 10.79 25.99 15.58
N ASP A 93 11.88 25.29 15.29
CA ASP A 93 13.20 25.56 15.89
C ASP A 93 13.78 26.93 15.47
N ALA A 94 13.42 27.42 14.28
CA ALA A 94 13.83 28.74 13.81
C ALA A 94 13.01 29.86 14.49
N GLU A 95 11.73 29.62 14.76
CA GLU A 95 10.83 30.56 15.44
C GLU A 95 11.15 30.69 16.94
N THR A 96 11.61 29.60 17.59
CA THR A 96 11.97 29.62 19.03
C THR A 96 13.32 30.31 19.31
N ARG A 97 14.08 30.69 18.27
CA ARG A 97 15.38 31.38 18.39
C ARG A 97 15.31 32.90 18.13
N ILE A 98 14.11 33.43 17.91
CA ILE A 98 13.82 34.87 17.79
C ILE A 98 13.23 35.34 19.12
#